data_AF-A0A0B5N7M7-F1
#
_entry.id   AF-A0A0B5N7M7-F1
#
_cell.length_a   1.000
_cell.length_b   1.000
_cell.length_c   1.000
_cell.angle_alpha   90.00
_cell.angle_beta   90.00
_cell.angle_gamma   90.00
#
_symmetry.space_group_name_H-M   'P 1'
#
loop_
_entity.id
_entity.type
_entity.pdbx_description
1 polymer ?
#
loop_
_entity_poly.entity_id
_entity_poly.type
_entity_poly.pdbx_seq_one_letter_code
_entity_poly.pdbx_strand_id
1 'polypeptide(L)' 'MSKEVTIKITETGWKLKAEVNGNVYEEEAIMKEPGDALHVKGDLEEILWMNDKLHETLGSHFCFRVANALIQSQ' A
#
# COMPACT_ATOMS: atom_id res chain seq x y z
N MET A 1 -1.61 -22.03 7.55
CA MET A 1 -2.01 -20.96 6.62
C MET A 1 -0.91 -19.92 6.61
N SER A 2 -0.30 -19.67 5.45
CA SER A 2 0.73 -18.63 5.32
C SER A 2 0.06 -17.33 4.88
N LYS A 3 0.51 -16.21 5.46
CA LYS A 3 0.15 -14.86 5.05
C LYS A 3 1.44 -14.07 4.94
N GLU A 4 1.63 -13.39 3.82
CA GLU A 4 2.80 -12.56 3.60
C GLU A 4 2.37 -11.21 3.05
N VAL A 5 2.99 -10.15 3.58
CA VAL A 5 2.82 -8.79 3.05
C VAL A 5 4.20 -8.20 2.88
N THR A 6 4.49 -7.73 1.66
CA THR A 6 5.70 -6.99 1.35
C THR A 6 5.31 -5.58 0.95
N ILE A 7 5.93 -4.58 1.59
CA ILE A 7 5.73 -3.16 1.28
C ILE A 7 7.08 -2.53 1.01
N LYS A 8 7.21 -1.84 -0.12
CA LYS A 8 8.36 -0.99 -0.44
C LYS A 8 7.88 0.45 -0.54
N ILE A 9 8.43 1.31 0.31
CA ILE A 9 8.09 2.73 0.37
C ILE A 9 9.35 3.54 0.05
N THR A 10 9.18 4.57 -0.78
CA THR A 10 10.24 5.48 -1.22
C THR A 10 9.70 6.91 -1.23
N GLU A 11 10.57 7.89 -1.46
CA GLU A 11 10.16 9.29 -1.66
C GLU A 11 9.26 9.48 -2.90
N THR A 12 9.26 8.54 -3.84
CA THR A 12 8.45 8.63 -5.07
C THR A 12 7.16 7.82 -5.00
N GLY A 13 6.80 7.27 -3.83
CA GLY A 13 5.59 6.48 -3.63
C GLY A 13 5.86 5.07 -3.07
N TRP A 14 4.98 4.12 -3.34
CA TRP A 14 5.06 2.78 -2.76
C TRP A 14 4.52 1.67 -3.66
N LYS A 15 4.95 0.45 -3.35
CA LYS A 15 4.44 -0.81 -3.89
C LYS A 15 4.10 -1.75 -2.74
N LEU A 16 2.90 -2.30 -2.75
CA LEU A 16 2.42 -3.25 -1.75
C LEU A 16 2.00 -4.53 -2.44
N LYS A 17 2.42 -5.67 -1.90
CA LYS A 17 1.96 -7.00 -2.31
C LYS A 17 1.52 -7.77 -1.08
N ALA A 18 0.28 -8.25 -1.08
CA ALA A 18 -0.28 -9.11 -0.04
C ALA A 18 -0.68 -10.46 -0.63
N GLU A 19 -0.21 -11.54 -0.02
CA GLU A 19 -0.53 -12.91 -0.39
C GLU A 19 -1.17 -13.65 0.79
N VAL A 20 -2.40 -14.13 0.60
CA VAL A 20 -3.18 -14.83 1.63
C VAL A 20 -3.86 -16.03 1.03
N ASN A 21 -3.47 -17.22 1.50
CA ASN A 21 -4.08 -18.49 1.06
C ASN A 21 -4.13 -18.65 -0.47
N GLY A 22 -3.09 -18.17 -1.18
CA GLY A 22 -2.99 -18.23 -2.65
C GLY A 22 -3.68 -17.08 -3.39
N ASN A 23 -4.42 -16.21 -2.70
CA ASN A 23 -4.93 -14.97 -3.28
C ASN A 23 -3.85 -13.87 -3.19
N VAL A 24 -3.74 -13.05 -4.24
CA VAL A 24 -2.74 -11.99 -4.33
C VAL A 24 -3.43 -10.65 -4.57
N TYR A 25 -3.03 -9.66 -3.79
CA TYR A 25 -3.34 -8.24 -4.00
C TYR A 25 -2.04 -7.48 -4.27
N GLU A 26 -2.07 -6.58 -5.23
CA GLU A 26 -0.95 -5.70 -5.56
C GLU A 26 -1.44 -4.27 -5.74
N GLU A 27 -0.74 -3.34 -5.11
CA GLU A 27 -0.98 -1.92 -5.17
C GLU A 27 0.29 -1.18 -5.59
N GLU A 28 0.12 -0.12 -6.36
CA GLU A 28 1.18 0.83 -6.67
C GLU A 28 0.62 2.25 -6.63
N ALA A 29 1.35 3.14 -5.96
CA ALA A 29 1.08 4.56 -5.95
C ALA A 29 2.36 5.35 -6.19
N ILE A 30 2.23 6.46 -6.91
CA ILE A 30 3.33 7.36 -7.27
C ILE A 30 3.08 8.72 -6.61
N MET A 31 4.12 9.26 -5.98
CA MET A 31 4.14 10.60 -5.40
C MET A 31 5.09 11.49 -6.18
N LYS A 32 4.64 12.70 -6.52
CA LYS A 32 5.48 13.73 -7.17
C LYS A 32 5.92 14.83 -6.21
N GLU A 33 5.07 15.15 -5.24
CA GLU A 33 5.32 16.17 -4.22
C GLU A 33 4.66 15.77 -2.89
N PRO A 34 5.10 16.35 -1.75
CA PRO A 34 4.44 16.12 -0.47
C PRO A 34 2.95 16.45 -0.55
N GLY A 35 2.12 15.56 0.00
CA GLY A 35 0.67 15.74 0.03
C GLY A 35 -0.08 15.19 -1.19
N ASP A 36 0.61 14.75 -2.25
CA ASP A 36 0.00 14.18 -3.45
C ASP A 36 0.41 12.71 -3.67
N ALA A 37 -0.56 11.87 -3.99
CA ALA A 37 -0.33 10.47 -4.36
C ALA A 37 -1.33 10.01 -5.43
N LEU A 38 -0.80 9.57 -6.57
CA LEU A 38 -1.57 8.97 -7.65
C LEU A 38 -1.54 7.45 -7.52
N HIS A 39 -2.68 6.85 -7.24
CA HIS A 39 -2.86 5.41 -7.33
C HIS A 39 -2.83 4.98 -8.80
N VAL A 40 -1.89 4.10 -9.15
CA VAL A 40 -1.71 3.57 -10.52
C VAL A 40 -2.13 2.11 -10.64
N LYS A 41 -2.17 1.37 -9.52
CA LYS A 41 -2.63 -0.02 -9.49
C LYS A 41 -3.22 -0.36 -8.13
N GLY A 42 -4.21 -1.24 -8.14
CA GLY A 42 -4.81 -1.80 -6.94
C GLY A 42 -5.97 -0.96 -6.44
N ASP A 43 -7.12 -1.60 -6.28
CA ASP A 43 -8.24 -1.06 -5.53
C ASP A 43 -8.56 -2.07 -4.42
N LEU A 44 -8.33 -1.65 -3.17
CA LEU A 44 -8.56 -2.50 -2.00
C LEU A 44 -10.06 -2.78 -1.79
N GLU A 45 -10.95 -1.91 -2.27
CA GLU A 45 -12.42 -2.09 -2.19
C GLU A 45 -12.91 -3.25 -3.08
N GLU A 46 -12.16 -3.62 -4.12
CA GLU A 46 -12.50 -4.73 -5.00
C GLU A 46 -12.09 -6.11 -4.43
N ILE A 47 -11.43 -6.14 -3.25
CA ILE A 47 -10.82 -7.34 -2.69
C ILE A 47 -11.70 -8.02 -1.64
N LEU A 48 -12.62 -8.87 -2.11
CA LEU A 48 -13.60 -9.56 -1.27
C LEU A 48 -13.04 -10.72 -0.41
N TRP A 49 -11.84 -11.21 -0.71
CA TRP A 49 -11.24 -12.34 0.00
C TRP A 49 -10.43 -11.93 1.24
N MET A 50 -10.11 -10.64 1.37
CA MET A 50 -9.46 -10.12 2.58
C MET A 50 -10.48 -10.03 3.71
N ASN A 51 -10.04 -10.28 4.94
CA ASN A 51 -10.87 -10.02 6.11
C ASN A 51 -10.75 -8.55 6.52
N ASP A 52 -11.77 -8.05 7.24
CA ASP A 52 -11.88 -6.65 7.63
C ASP A 52 -10.62 -6.12 8.32
N LYS A 53 -10.01 -6.92 9.21
CA LYS A 53 -8.81 -6.50 9.94
C LYS A 53 -7.60 -6.30 9.02
N LEU A 54 -7.40 -7.19 8.04
CA LEU A 54 -6.30 -7.05 7.09
C LEU A 54 -6.57 -5.89 6.13
N HIS A 55 -7.81 -5.76 5.66
CA HIS A 55 -8.25 -4.65 4.82
C HIS A 55 -8.01 -3.30 5.51
N GLU A 56 -8.48 -3.12 6.74
CA GLU A 56 -8.27 -1.91 7.53
C GLU A 56 -6.78 -1.60 7.74
N THR A 57 -5.96 -2.63 7.97
CA THR A 57 -4.52 -2.44 8.17
C THR A 57 -3.83 -1.96 6.89
N LEU A 58 -4.16 -2.56 5.74
CA LEU A 58 -3.55 -2.21 4.44
C LEU A 58 -4.09 -0.90 3.87
N GLY A 59 -5.38 -0.59 4.10
CA GLY A 59 -6.01 0.68 3.73
C GLY A 59 -5.64 1.85 4.65
N SER A 60 -4.94 1.59 5.75
CA SER A 60 -4.42 2.67 6.58
C SER A 60 -3.44 3.53 5.76
N HIS A 61 -3.51 4.85 5.89
CA HIS A 61 -2.62 5.81 5.20
C HIS A 61 -1.14 5.69 5.61
N PHE A 62 -0.69 4.55 6.15
CA PHE A 62 0.68 4.27 6.55
C PHE A 62 1.68 4.51 5.42
N CYS A 63 1.46 3.91 4.24
CA CYS A 63 2.35 4.06 3.10
C CYS A 63 2.51 5.53 2.69
N PHE A 64 1.38 6.24 2.61
CA PHE A 64 1.35 7.68 2.32
C PHE A 64 2.10 8.51 3.36
N ARG A 65 1.90 8.25 4.66
CA ARG A 65 2.56 8.98 5.75
C ARG A 65 4.08 8.79 5.73
N VAL A 66 4.54 7.55 5.53
CA VAL A 66 5.97 7.24 5.47
C VAL A 66 6.60 7.88 4.24
N ALA A 67 5.97 7.77 3.06
CA ALA A 67 6.48 8.39 1.84
C ALA A 67 6.61 9.93 1.98
N ASN A 68 5.60 10.60 2.54
CA ASN A 68 5.68 12.03 2.86
C ASN A 68 6.83 12.37 3.82
N ALA A 69 7.00 11.59 4.90
CA ALA A 69 8.07 11.81 5.86
C ALA A 69 9.46 11.66 5.21
N LEU A 70 9.62 10.72 4.27
CA LEU A 70 10.86 10.55 3.51
C LEU A 70 11.16 11.79 2.65
N ILE A 71 10.19 12.29 1.88
CA ILE A 71 10.36 13.51 1.06
C ILE A 71 10.74 14.71 1.93
N GLN A 72 10.10 14.86 3.10
CA GLN A 72 10.32 16.00 4.01
C GLN A 72 11.62 15.92 4.81
N SER A 73 12.28 14.77 4.84
CA SER A 73 13.55 14.57 5.57
C SER A 73 14.79 14.99 4.77
N GLN A 74 14.61 15.41 3.52
CA GLN A 74 15.65 16.01 2.68
C GLN A 74 15.95 17.45 3.10
#